data_AF-A0A938RVL1-F1
#
_entry.id   AF-A0A938RVL1-F1
#
_cell.length_a   1.000
_cell.length_b   1.000
_cell.length_c   1.000
_cell.angle_alpha   90.00
_cell.angle_beta   90.00
_cell.angle_gamma   90.00
#
_symmetry.space_group_name_H-M   'P 1'
#
loop_
_entity.id
_entity.type
_entity.pdbx_description
1 polymer ?
#
loop_
_entity_poly.entity_id
_entity_poly.type
_entity_poly.pdbx_seq_one_letter_code
_entity_poly.pdbx_strand_id
1 'polypeptide(L)'
;MNPDVRSMLTETQLGVLRGSYRRGVMHMIATKIVAAPYPPASGLVDFAAERFYNEAPPILTHADRERCLIALFASGRRPAFAMAVHVYWGLMEGLTVDEIAEIISLSALYAGLDVLTDNNRTLGDTLKFLAKTADAGGEAAQSQVVLPALVAAFRPSAG
;
A
#
# COMPACT_ATOMS: atom_id res chain seq x y z
N MET A 1 19.98 -7.21 15.39
CA MET A 1 18.97 -8.17 14.90
C MET A 1 17.83 -7.34 14.33
N ASN A 2 17.50 -7.47 13.04
CA ASN A 2 16.36 -6.73 12.48
C ASN A 2 15.07 -7.28 13.12
N PRO A 3 14.10 -6.43 13.50
CA PRO A 3 12.84 -6.91 14.03
C PRO A 3 12.13 -7.75 12.98
N ASP A 4 11.44 -8.79 13.43
CA ASP A 4 10.56 -9.60 12.60
C ASP A 4 9.39 -8.74 12.10
N VAL A 5 9.17 -8.66 10.78
CA VAL A 5 8.10 -7.84 10.20
C VAL A 5 6.73 -8.24 10.71
N ARG A 6 6.54 -9.51 11.09
CA ARG A 6 5.28 -10.07 11.58
C ARG A 6 4.85 -9.50 12.92
N SER A 7 5.78 -8.93 13.70
CA SER A 7 5.48 -8.28 14.98
C SER A 7 5.44 -6.76 14.90
N MET A 8 5.71 -6.17 13.73
CA MET A 8 5.75 -4.71 13.57
C MET A 8 4.36 -4.07 13.52
N LEU A 9 3.31 -4.83 13.20
CA LEU A 9 1.92 -4.39 13.21
C LEU A 9 1.05 -5.48 13.84
N THR A 10 0.48 -5.20 15.00
CA THR A 10 -0.34 -6.17 15.73
C THR A 10 -1.75 -6.29 15.13
N GLU A 11 -2.44 -7.40 15.38
CA GLU A 11 -3.84 -7.58 14.99
C GLU A 11 -4.76 -6.50 15.57
N THR A 12 -4.50 -6.04 16.80
CA THR A 12 -5.26 -4.95 17.41
C THR A 12 -5.08 -3.64 16.63
N GLN A 13 -3.84 -3.29 16.28
CA GLN A 13 -3.55 -2.09 15.47
C GLN A 13 -4.15 -2.21 14.07
N LEU A 14 -4.06 -3.39 13.45
CA LEU A 14 -4.67 -3.65 12.16
C LEU A 14 -6.20 -3.53 12.21
N GLY A 15 -6.82 -3.96 13.31
CA GLY A 15 -8.24 -3.78 13.59
C GLY A 15 -8.65 -2.30 13.65
N VAL A 16 -7.84 -1.44 14.27
CA VAL A 16 -8.07 0.02 14.29
C VAL A 16 -8.04 0.60 12.88
N LEU A 17 -7.04 0.25 12.08
CA LEU A 17 -6.91 0.73 10.70
C LEU A 17 -8.08 0.26 9.83
N ARG A 18 -8.44 -1.02 9.92
CA ARG A 18 -9.57 -1.61 9.17
C ARG A 18 -10.91 -1.00 9.59
N GLY A 19 -11.12 -0.73 10.88
CA GLY A 19 -12.34 -0.08 11.38
C GLY A 19 -12.53 1.35 10.83
N SER A 20 -11.43 2.05 10.58
CA SER A 20 -11.40 3.40 10.01
C SER A 20 -11.29 3.43 8.48
N TYR A 21 -11.10 2.27 7.85
CA TYR A 21 -10.98 2.16 6.40
C TYR A 21 -12.32 2.41 5.69
N ARG A 22 -12.28 3.19 4.61
CA ARG A 22 -13.43 3.44 3.74
C ARG A 22 -13.01 3.27 2.28
N ARG A 23 -13.38 2.13 1.68
CA ARG A 23 -12.98 1.77 0.30
C ARG A 23 -13.26 2.86 -0.74
N GLY A 24 -14.48 3.41 -0.75
CA GLY A 24 -14.86 4.47 -1.69
C GLY A 24 -14.02 5.74 -1.54
N VAL A 25 -13.57 6.06 -0.32
CA VAL A 25 -12.70 7.20 -0.03
C VAL A 25 -11.27 6.92 -0.50
N MET A 26 -10.76 5.72 -0.22
CA MET A 26 -9.42 5.30 -0.61
C MET A 26 -9.17 5.47 -2.12
N HIS A 27 -10.12 4.97 -2.93
CA HIS A 27 -10.05 5.06 -4.38
C HIS A 27 -10.03 6.52 -4.88
N MET A 28 -10.97 7.34 -4.42
CA MET A 28 -11.04 8.76 -4.78
C MET A 28 -9.75 9.52 -4.47
N ILE A 29 -9.13 9.25 -3.33
CA ILE A 29 -7.91 9.96 -2.92
C ILE A 29 -6.70 9.48 -3.71
N ALA A 30 -6.59 8.17 -3.97
CA ALA A 30 -5.52 7.62 -4.81
C ALA A 30 -5.51 8.26 -6.21
N THR A 31 -6.67 8.35 -6.87
CA THR A 31 -6.82 9.00 -8.19
C THR A 31 -6.34 10.45 -8.15
N LYS A 32 -6.77 11.22 -7.13
CA LYS A 32 -6.35 12.63 -6.97
C LYS A 32 -4.84 12.77 -6.76
N ILE A 33 -4.24 11.93 -5.92
CA ILE A 33 -2.79 11.99 -5.63
C ILE A 33 -1.96 11.67 -6.87
N VAL A 34 -2.37 10.68 -7.65
CA VAL A 34 -1.63 10.24 -8.85
C VAL A 34 -1.73 11.26 -9.97
N ALA A 35 -2.90 11.86 -10.19
CA ALA A 35 -3.12 12.84 -11.26
C ALA A 35 -2.54 14.24 -10.93
N ALA A 36 -2.46 14.61 -9.65
CA ALA A 36 -2.08 15.96 -9.21
C ALA A 36 -0.79 16.54 -9.84
N PRO A 37 0.31 15.78 -10.01
CA PRO A 37 1.53 16.32 -10.61
C PRO A 37 1.40 16.72 -12.08
N TYR A 38 0.42 16.16 -12.81
CA TYR A 38 0.20 16.45 -14.22
C TYR A 38 -1.29 16.34 -14.57
N PRO A 39 -2.08 17.41 -14.34
CA PRO A 39 -3.52 17.42 -14.57
C PRO A 39 -3.97 16.91 -15.95
N PRO A 40 -3.24 17.14 -17.06
CA PRO A 40 -3.62 16.57 -18.36
C PRO A 40 -3.68 15.03 -18.40
N ALA A 41 -2.98 14.33 -17.50
CA ALA A 41 -3.07 12.86 -17.41
C ALA A 41 -4.29 12.35 -16.64
N SER A 42 -5.15 13.23 -16.10
CA SER A 42 -6.29 12.80 -15.28
C SER A 42 -7.18 11.78 -15.99
N GLY A 43 -7.42 11.93 -17.31
CA GLY A 43 -8.23 10.97 -18.07
C GLY A 43 -7.64 9.55 -18.12
N LEU A 44 -6.31 9.39 -18.11
CA LEU A 44 -5.66 8.08 -18.01
C LEU A 44 -5.85 7.48 -16.62
N VAL A 45 -5.72 8.30 -15.58
CA VAL A 45 -5.90 7.87 -14.18
C VAL A 45 -7.36 7.49 -13.94
N ASP A 46 -8.32 8.28 -14.43
CA ASP A 46 -9.75 8.03 -14.33
C ASP A 46 -10.13 6.75 -15.08
N PHE A 47 -9.60 6.53 -16.28
CA PHE A 47 -9.79 5.27 -17.01
C PHE A 47 -9.28 4.06 -16.22
N ALA A 48 -8.06 4.12 -15.68
CA ALA A 48 -7.51 3.04 -14.88
C ALA A 48 -8.33 2.80 -13.61
N ALA A 49 -8.80 3.88 -12.98
CA ALA A 49 -9.65 3.85 -11.82
C ALA A 49 -10.98 3.15 -12.10
N GLU A 50 -11.67 3.55 -13.18
CA GLU A 50 -12.93 2.96 -13.62
C GLU A 50 -12.76 1.47 -13.97
N ARG A 51 -11.78 1.16 -14.82
CA ARG A 51 -11.54 -0.19 -15.34
C ARG A 51 -11.07 -1.18 -14.28
N PHE A 52 -10.26 -0.74 -13.32
CA PHE A 52 -9.64 -1.67 -12.37
C PHE A 52 -10.21 -1.61 -10.97
N TYR A 53 -10.96 -0.58 -10.58
CA TYR A 53 -11.45 -0.45 -9.19
C TYR A 53 -12.96 -0.26 -9.06
N ASN A 54 -13.66 0.20 -10.11
CA ASN A 54 -15.11 0.42 -10.07
C ASN A 54 -15.93 -0.66 -10.81
N GLU A 55 -15.28 -1.67 -11.42
CA GLU A 55 -16.01 -2.78 -12.07
C GLU A 55 -16.81 -3.61 -11.06
N ALA A 56 -18.08 -3.86 -11.39
CA ALA A 56 -18.99 -4.71 -10.62
C ALA A 56 -19.75 -5.71 -11.53
N PRO A 57 -19.73 -7.03 -11.24
CA PRO A 57 -18.87 -7.70 -10.26
C PRO A 57 -17.41 -7.76 -10.74
N PRO A 58 -16.42 -7.64 -9.85
CA PRO A 58 -15.03 -7.69 -10.26
C PRO A 58 -14.61 -9.15 -10.57
N ILE A 59 -13.83 -9.34 -11.65
CA ILE A 59 -13.27 -10.66 -12.01
C ILE A 59 -12.26 -11.14 -10.96
N LEU A 60 -11.44 -10.22 -10.44
CA LEU A 60 -10.52 -10.47 -9.33
C LEU A 60 -11.09 -9.89 -8.04
N THR A 61 -10.98 -10.61 -6.93
CA THR A 61 -11.28 -10.03 -5.61
C THR A 61 -10.33 -8.86 -5.32
N HIS A 62 -10.74 -7.94 -4.44
CA HIS A 62 -9.86 -6.83 -4.05
C HIS A 62 -8.55 -7.34 -3.43
N ALA A 63 -8.62 -8.39 -2.61
CA ALA A 63 -7.44 -9.03 -2.04
C ALA A 63 -6.52 -9.60 -3.14
N ASP A 64 -7.07 -10.35 -4.12
CA ASP A 64 -6.26 -10.94 -5.20
C ASP A 64 -5.62 -9.87 -6.09
N ARG A 65 -6.32 -8.77 -6.32
CA ARG A 65 -5.75 -7.62 -7.03
C ARG A 65 -4.54 -7.05 -6.29
N GLU A 66 -4.65 -6.84 -4.99
CA GLU A 66 -3.53 -6.34 -4.19
C GLU A 66 -2.38 -7.36 -4.13
N ARG A 67 -2.65 -8.67 -4.09
CA ARG A 67 -1.59 -9.70 -4.25
C ARG A 67 -0.81 -9.51 -5.55
N CYS A 68 -1.51 -9.31 -6.67
CA CYS A 68 -0.87 -9.08 -7.97
C CYS A 68 -0.06 -7.77 -8.00
N LEU A 69 -0.61 -6.69 -7.47
CA LEU A 69 0.04 -5.39 -7.47
C LEU A 69 1.29 -5.38 -6.58
N ILE A 70 1.21 -5.92 -5.37
CA ILE A 70 2.36 -6.07 -4.47
C ILE A 70 3.46 -6.92 -5.14
N ALA A 71 3.10 -8.06 -5.76
CA ALA A 71 4.06 -8.88 -6.50
C ALA A 71 4.75 -8.09 -7.64
N LEU A 72 3.98 -7.35 -8.43
CA LEU A 72 4.50 -6.51 -9.52
C LEU A 72 5.41 -5.39 -9.03
N PHE A 73 5.10 -4.79 -7.88
CA PHE A 73 5.98 -3.78 -7.28
C PHE A 73 7.24 -4.41 -6.69
N ALA A 74 7.13 -5.63 -6.15
CA ALA A 74 8.25 -6.35 -5.56
C ALA A 74 9.22 -6.93 -6.62
N SER A 75 8.76 -7.14 -7.86
CA SER A 75 9.56 -7.74 -8.91
C SER A 75 10.47 -6.74 -9.67
N GLY A 76 10.56 -5.49 -9.25
CA GLY A 76 11.39 -4.51 -9.94
C GLY A 76 11.59 -3.20 -9.18
N ARG A 77 12.37 -2.28 -9.78
CA ARG A 77 12.63 -0.96 -9.19
C ARG A 77 11.42 -0.05 -9.42
N ARG A 78 10.55 0.01 -8.42
CA ARG A 78 9.35 0.85 -8.41
C ARG A 78 9.45 1.90 -7.29
N PRO A 79 8.73 3.02 -7.39
CA PRO A 79 8.76 4.02 -6.33
C PRO A 79 8.30 3.42 -4.99
N ALA A 80 9.06 3.64 -3.92
CA ALA A 80 8.77 3.08 -2.60
C ALA A 80 7.35 3.43 -2.11
N PHE A 81 6.87 4.63 -2.44
CA PHE A 81 5.50 5.04 -2.10
C PHE A 81 4.44 4.15 -2.74
N ALA A 82 4.66 3.63 -3.96
CA ALA A 82 3.70 2.76 -4.61
C ALA A 82 3.58 1.42 -3.87
N MET A 83 4.72 0.82 -3.52
CA MET A 83 4.75 -0.39 -2.69
C MET A 83 4.07 -0.15 -1.33
N ALA A 84 4.43 0.92 -0.63
CA ALA A 84 3.85 1.25 0.68
C ALA A 84 2.32 1.39 0.62
N VAL A 85 1.79 2.09 -0.40
CA VAL A 85 0.36 2.26 -0.61
C VAL A 85 -0.35 0.92 -0.82
N HIS A 86 0.22 0.04 -1.64
CA HIS A 86 -0.40 -1.26 -1.92
C HIS A 86 -0.24 -2.27 -0.79
N VAL A 87 0.80 -2.14 0.05
CA VAL A 87 0.86 -2.85 1.34
C VAL A 87 -0.28 -2.41 2.26
N TYR A 88 -0.47 -1.10 2.44
CA TYR A 88 -1.60 -0.58 3.23
C TYR A 88 -2.94 -1.05 2.66
N TRP A 89 -3.15 -0.90 1.35
CA TRP A 89 -4.41 -1.26 0.72
C TRP A 89 -4.68 -2.77 0.81
N GLY A 90 -3.68 -3.62 0.54
CA GLY A 90 -3.77 -5.06 0.71
C GLY A 90 -4.19 -5.46 2.12
N LEU A 91 -3.58 -4.85 3.15
CA LEU A 91 -3.96 -5.08 4.55
C LEU A 91 -5.44 -4.72 4.81
N MET A 92 -5.93 -3.62 4.23
CA MET A 92 -7.32 -3.18 4.38
C MET A 92 -8.31 -4.10 3.65
N GLU A 93 -7.89 -4.72 2.55
CA GLU A 93 -8.69 -5.67 1.77
C GLU A 93 -8.55 -7.12 2.26
N GLY A 94 -7.88 -7.33 3.39
CA GLY A 94 -7.89 -8.60 4.12
C GLY A 94 -6.60 -9.41 4.04
N LEU A 95 -5.57 -8.93 3.34
CA LEU A 95 -4.26 -9.59 3.38
C LEU A 95 -3.66 -9.49 4.79
N THR A 96 -2.89 -10.51 5.17
CA THR A 96 -2.08 -10.51 6.39
C THR A 96 -0.67 -9.97 6.12
N VAL A 97 0.04 -9.60 7.19
CA VAL A 97 1.46 -9.23 7.09
C VAL A 97 2.29 -10.42 6.57
N ASP A 98 1.96 -11.64 6.98
CA ASP A 98 2.61 -12.87 6.51
C ASP A 98 2.45 -13.06 5.00
N GLU A 99 1.22 -12.93 4.49
CA GLU A 99 0.96 -13.05 3.05
C GLU A 99 1.75 -12.02 2.23
N ILE A 100 1.79 -10.77 2.69
CA ILE A 100 2.53 -9.70 2.03
C ILE A 100 4.04 -9.96 2.06
N ALA A 101 4.58 -10.39 3.20
CA ALA A 101 5.99 -10.70 3.34
C ALA A 101 6.41 -11.88 2.44
N GLU A 102 5.58 -12.91 2.32
CA GLU A 102 5.80 -14.04 1.41
C GLU A 102 5.76 -13.61 -0.06
N ILE A 103 4.77 -12.80 -0.47
CA ILE A 103 4.68 -12.28 -1.84
C ILE A 103 5.91 -11.46 -2.20
N ILE A 104 6.35 -10.56 -1.31
CA ILE A 104 7.54 -9.73 -1.51
C ILE A 104 8.78 -10.61 -1.61
N SER A 105 8.96 -11.55 -0.68
CA SER A 105 10.12 -12.44 -0.64
C SER A 105 10.22 -13.27 -1.91
N LEU A 106 9.12 -13.91 -2.32
CA LEU A 106 9.07 -14.73 -3.53
C LEU A 106 9.34 -13.89 -4.78
N SER A 107 8.64 -12.76 -4.95
CA SER A 107 8.73 -11.97 -6.18
C SER A 107 10.09 -11.28 -6.32
N ALA A 108 10.62 -10.72 -5.23
CA ALA A 108 11.89 -10.00 -5.24
C ALA A 108 13.10 -10.92 -5.32
N LEU A 109 13.00 -12.17 -4.83
CA LEU A 109 14.05 -13.18 -5.01
C LEU A 109 14.42 -13.37 -6.48
N TYR A 110 13.41 -13.35 -7.37
CA TYR A 110 13.62 -13.46 -8.82
C TYR A 110 14.07 -12.15 -9.49
N ALA A 111 14.08 -11.03 -8.75
CA ALA A 111 14.48 -9.73 -9.26
C ALA A 111 15.89 -9.29 -8.80
N GLY A 112 16.45 -9.94 -7.78
CA GLY A 112 17.80 -9.67 -7.25
C GLY A 112 17.79 -9.34 -5.76
N LEU A 113 18.93 -9.57 -5.09
CA LEU A 113 19.07 -9.35 -3.65
C LEU A 113 18.95 -7.88 -3.24
N ASP A 114 19.34 -6.96 -4.12
CA ASP A 114 19.17 -5.52 -3.92
C ASP A 114 17.68 -5.15 -3.90
N VAL A 115 16.91 -5.67 -4.86
CA VAL A 115 15.45 -5.48 -4.93
C VAL A 115 14.77 -6.07 -3.70
N LEU A 116 15.17 -7.28 -3.27
CA LEU A 116 14.66 -7.90 -2.04
C LEU A 116 14.95 -7.04 -0.80
N THR A 117 16.17 -6.53 -0.68
CA THR A 117 16.58 -5.71 0.47
C THR A 117 15.81 -4.40 0.54
N ASP A 118 15.64 -3.73 -0.61
CA ASP A 118 14.90 -2.47 -0.70
C ASP A 118 13.40 -2.66 -0.42
N ASN A 119 12.80 -3.75 -0.91
CA ASN A 119 11.40 -4.06 -0.63
C ASN A 119 11.18 -4.44 0.84
N ASN A 120 12.08 -5.20 1.45
CA ASN A 120 11.99 -5.53 2.88
C ASN A 120 12.12 -4.29 3.77
N ARG A 121 12.98 -3.33 3.39
CA ARG A 121 13.06 -2.03 4.05
C ARG A 121 11.74 -1.28 3.92
N THR A 122 11.21 -1.19 2.70
CA THR A 122 9.94 -0.50 2.43
C THR A 122 8.78 -1.12 3.20
N LEU A 123 8.68 -2.45 3.26
CA LEU A 123 7.70 -3.16 4.07
C LEU A 123 7.84 -2.81 5.55
N GLY A 124 9.04 -2.95 6.11
CA GLY A 124 9.27 -2.69 7.53
C GLY A 124 8.96 -1.24 7.92
N ASP A 125 9.32 -0.27 7.09
CA ASP A 125 9.02 1.13 7.34
C ASP A 125 7.53 1.44 7.17
N THR A 126 6.85 0.76 6.24
CA THR A 126 5.38 0.87 6.07
C THR A 126 4.67 0.33 7.31
N LEU A 127 5.06 -0.84 7.82
CA LEU A 127 4.44 -1.43 9.01
C LEU A 127 4.64 -0.57 10.25
N LYS A 128 5.85 -0.02 10.46
CA LYS A 128 6.12 0.92 11.56
C LYS A 128 5.26 2.20 11.44
N PHE A 129 5.13 2.75 10.23
CA PHE A 129 4.28 3.90 9.98
C PHE A 129 2.83 3.58 10.35
N LEU A 130 2.30 2.46 9.86
CA LEU A 130 0.93 2.03 10.12
C LEU A 130 0.68 1.73 11.60
N ALA A 131 1.64 1.13 12.30
CA ALA A 131 1.55 0.90 13.74
C ALA A 131 1.43 2.22 14.51
N LYS A 132 2.29 3.20 14.23
CA LYS A 132 2.22 4.54 14.83
C LYS A 132 0.88 5.23 14.55
N THR A 133 0.38 5.10 13.32
CA THR A 133 -0.92 5.63 12.92
C THR A 133 -2.08 4.96 13.66
N ALA A 134 -2.01 3.64 13.83
CA ALA A 134 -3.01 2.88 14.57
C ALA A 134 -3.00 3.25 16.07
N ASP A 135 -1.81 3.42 16.66
CA ASP A 135 -1.65 3.84 18.06
C ASP A 135 -2.24 5.23 18.31
N ALA A 136 -2.13 6.13 17.32
CA ALA A 136 -2.78 7.45 17.39
C ALA A 136 -4.32 7.36 17.28
N GLY A 137 -4.83 6.38 16.52
CA GLY A 137 -6.26 6.11 16.39
C GLY A 137 -7.07 7.27 15.79
N GLY A 138 -8.39 7.20 15.97
CA GLY A 138 -9.31 8.30 15.60
C GLY A 138 -9.17 8.78 14.16
N GLU A 139 -9.00 10.08 13.97
CA GLU A 139 -8.81 10.72 12.67
C GLU A 139 -7.52 10.27 11.97
N ALA A 140 -6.45 10.02 12.72
CA ALA A 140 -5.17 9.61 12.15
C ALA A 140 -5.26 8.28 11.39
N ALA A 141 -6.12 7.37 11.84
CA ALA A 141 -6.35 6.07 11.22
C ALA A 141 -7.29 6.10 9.99
N GLN A 142 -7.90 7.24 9.67
CA GLN A 142 -8.84 7.34 8.55
C GLN A 142 -8.12 7.32 7.21
N SER A 143 -8.67 6.64 6.20
CA SER A 143 -8.05 6.49 4.87
C SER A 143 -7.60 7.81 4.25
N GLN A 144 -8.36 8.89 4.48
CA GLN A 144 -8.04 10.23 3.99
C GLN A 144 -6.83 10.89 4.64
N VAL A 145 -6.41 10.42 5.80
CA VAL A 145 -5.21 10.89 6.49
C VAL A 145 -4.05 9.92 6.21
N VAL A 146 -4.29 8.61 6.31
CA VAL A 146 -3.25 7.60 6.12
C VAL A 146 -2.63 7.70 4.74
N LEU A 147 -3.43 7.75 3.67
CA LEU A 147 -2.91 7.67 2.31
C LEU A 147 -2.01 8.86 1.93
N PRO A 148 -2.43 10.14 2.10
CA PRO A 148 -1.55 11.27 1.80
C PRO A 148 -0.29 11.28 2.68
N ALA A 149 -0.41 10.93 3.97
CA ALA A 149 0.73 10.90 4.88
C ALA A 149 1.73 9.79 4.51
N LEU A 150 1.24 8.63 4.07
CA LEU A 150 2.06 7.54 3.59
C LEU A 150 2.79 7.92 2.29
N VAL A 151 2.09 8.54 1.34
CA VAL A 151 2.72 9.05 0.11
C VAL A 151 3.80 10.07 0.45
N ALA A 152 3.53 11.01 1.35
CA ALA A 152 4.51 12.01 1.77
C ALA A 152 5.74 11.40 2.45
N ALA A 153 5.56 10.34 3.26
CA ALA A 153 6.65 9.67 3.96
C ALA A 153 7.60 8.89 3.04
N PHE A 154 7.12 8.42 1.88
CA PHE A 154 7.86 7.55 0.98
C PHE A 154 8.20 8.18 -0.39
N ARG A 155 7.72 9.39 -0.66
CA ARG A 155 8.10 10.13 -1.87
C ARG A 155 9.46 10.78 -1.63
N PRO A 156 10.44 10.61 -2.54
CA PRO A 156 11.70 11.33 -2.41
C PRO A 156 11.44 12.83 -2.41
N SER A 157 12.10 13.56 -1.51
CA SER A 157 12.14 15.03 -1.54
C SER A 157 12.62 15.47 -2.91
N ALA A 158 11.92 16.42 -3.54
CA ALA A 158 12.46 17.09 -4.72
C ALA A 158 13.77 17.77 -4.30
N GLY A 159 14.89 17.28 -4.84
CA GLY A 159 16.20 17.90 -4.68
C GLY A 159 16.33 19.19 -5.47
#